data_AF-A0A4Y1RPW1-F1
#
_entry.id   AF-A0A4Y1RPW1-F1
#
_cell.length_a   1.000
_cell.length_b   1.000
_cell.length_c   1.000
_cell.angle_alpha   90.00
_cell.angle_beta   90.00
_cell.angle_gamma   90.00
#
_symmetry.space_group_name_H-M   'P 1'
#
loop_
_entity.id
_entity.type
_entity.pdbx_description
1 polymer ?
#
loop_
_entity_poly.entity_id
_entity_poly.type
_entity_poly.pdbx_seq_one_letter_code
_entity_poly.pdbx_strand_id
1 'polypeptide(L)'
;MAEGLQVALICWSVMLIGVLGVLFRLMKEMWLKPARIRSVLRKQGIRGPPPSFIAGNVPEMQKIQSSNQKPSDANHVHHNWVPSIFPYLQRWEQLYGI
;
A
#
# COMPACT_ATOMS: atom_id res chain seq x y z
N MET A 1 -27.39 6.51 -41.80
CA MET A 1 -26.18 5.79 -41.32
C MET A 1 -25.15 6.71 -40.67
N ALA A 2 -24.89 7.92 -41.20
CA ALA A 2 -23.91 8.87 -40.63
C ALA A 2 -24.24 9.34 -39.20
N GLU A 3 -25.50 9.66 -38.91
CA GLU A 3 -25.96 10.11 -37.59
C GLU A 3 -25.71 9.06 -36.48
N GLY A 4 -25.96 7.78 -36.78
CA GLY A 4 -25.74 6.69 -35.82
C GLY A 4 -24.25 6.49 -35.48
N LEU A 5 -23.36 6.68 -36.45
CA LEU A 5 -21.92 6.63 -36.23
C LEU A 5 -21.44 7.79 -35.36
N GLN A 6 -21.93 9.01 -35.61
CA GLN A 6 -21.57 10.18 -34.80
C GLN A 6 -21.99 10.01 -33.33
N VAL A 7 -23.22 9.56 -33.08
CA VAL A 7 -23.71 9.30 -31.72
C VAL A 7 -22.84 8.23 -31.03
N ALA A 8 -22.49 7.15 -31.73
CA ALA A 8 -21.63 6.10 -31.17
C ALA A 8 -20.24 6.64 -30.78
N LEU A 9 -19.62 7.48 -31.63
CA LEU A 9 -18.31 8.08 -31.34
C LEU A 9 -18.35 9.00 -30.11
N ILE A 10 -19.43 9.77 -29.94
CA ILE A 10 -19.62 10.61 -28.75
C ILE A 10 -19.76 9.74 -27.49
N CYS A 11 -20.55 8.66 -27.55
CA CYS A 11 -20.69 7.74 -26.42
C CYS A 11 -19.33 7.11 -26.02
N TRP A 12 -18.55 6.66 -27.01
CA TRP A 12 -17.22 6.11 -26.77
C TRP A 12 -16.25 7.13 -26.17
N SER A 13 -16.26 8.38 -26.64
CA SER A 13 -15.39 9.42 -26.11
C SER A 13 -15.73 9.77 -24.66
N VAL A 14 -17.02 9.89 -24.33
CA VAL A 14 -17.48 10.12 -22.95
C VAL A 14 -17.09 8.95 -22.04
N MET A 15 -17.29 7.71 -22.50
CA MET A 15 -16.89 6.53 -21.75
C MET A 15 -15.37 6.51 -21.51
N LEU A 16 -14.58 6.80 -22.53
CA LEU A 16 -13.11 6.86 -22.43
C LEU A 16 -12.66 7.93 -21.43
N ILE A 17 -13.22 9.13 -21.48
CA ILE A 17 -12.92 10.21 -20.53
C ILE A 17 -13.26 9.77 -19.11
N GLY A 18 -14.40 9.12 -18.91
CA GLY A 18 -14.79 8.56 -17.61
C GLY A 18 -13.77 7.55 -17.08
N VAL A 19 -13.37 6.58 -17.91
CA VAL A 19 -12.36 5.57 -17.55
C VAL A 19 -11.01 6.21 -17.21
N LEU A 20 -10.53 7.14 -18.04
CA LEU A 20 -9.29 7.87 -17.79
C LEU A 20 -9.35 8.67 -16.49
N GLY A 21 -10.49 9.30 -16.20
CA GLY A 21 -10.72 10.03 -14.95
C GLY A 21 -10.64 9.11 -13.72
N VAL A 22 -11.23 7.92 -13.78
CA VAL A 22 -11.13 6.91 -12.71
C VAL A 22 -9.68 6.43 -12.55
N LEU A 23 -9.01 6.08 -13.64
CA LEU A 23 -7.60 5.65 -13.61
C LEU A 23 -6.70 6.73 -13.01
N PHE A 24 -6.90 8.00 -13.37
CA PHE A 24 -6.15 9.12 -12.81
C PHE A 24 -6.37 9.26 -11.30
N ARG A 25 -7.62 9.13 -10.83
CA ARG A 25 -7.92 9.12 -9.38
C ARG A 25 -7.22 7.96 -8.68
N LEU A 26 -7.30 6.75 -9.22
CA LEU A 26 -6.64 5.58 -8.66
C LEU A 26 -5.12 5.77 -8.59
N MET A 27 -4.49 6.27 -9.66
CA MET A 27 -3.05 6.58 -9.66
C MET A 27 -2.67 7.60 -8.59
N LYS A 28 -3.47 8.66 -8.42
CA LYS A 28 -3.23 9.68 -7.40
C LYS A 28 -3.30 9.11 -5.98
N GLU A 29 -4.33 8.31 -5.70
CA GLU A 29 -4.55 7.71 -4.38
C GLU A 29 -3.53 6.61 -4.07
N MET A 30 -3.23 5.75 -5.04
CA MET A 30 -2.35 4.59 -4.85
C MET A 30 -0.86 4.91 -4.95
N TRP A 31 -0.48 5.99 -5.66
CA TRP A 31 0.93 6.30 -5.91
C TRP A 31 1.36 7.65 -5.34
N LEU A 32 0.70 8.74 -5.76
CA LEU A 32 1.15 10.10 -5.44
C LEU A 32 1.01 10.42 -3.95
N LYS A 33 -0.14 10.08 -3.34
CA LYS A 33 -0.35 10.32 -1.91
C LYS A 33 0.63 9.53 -1.02
N PRO A 34 0.80 8.20 -1.19
CA PRO A 34 1.80 7.44 -0.42
C PRO A 34 3.23 7.94 -0.65
N ALA A 35 3.60 8.28 -1.89
CA ALA A 35 4.92 8.83 -2.19
C ALA A 35 5.19 10.16 -1.47
N ARG A 36 4.18 11.04 -1.37
CA ARG A 36 4.28 12.29 -0.60
C ARG A 36 4.50 12.03 0.87
N ILE A 37 3.71 11.15 1.50
CA ILE A 37 3.85 10.79 2.92
C ILE A 37 5.25 10.20 3.17
N ARG A 38 5.70 9.28 2.31
CA ARG A 38 7.04 8.69 2.40
C ARG A 38 8.16 9.72 2.28
N SER A 39 8.01 10.71 1.41
CA SER A 39 8.97 11.80 1.29
C SER A 39 9.08 12.61 2.58
N VAL A 40 7.95 12.91 3.22
CA VAL A 40 7.93 13.63 4.51
C VAL A 40 8.58 12.79 5.62
N LEU A 41 8.21 11.52 5.75
CA LEU A 41 8.81 10.60 6.74
C LEU A 41 10.32 10.49 6.56
N ARG A 42 10.80 10.34 5.33
CA ARG A 42 12.24 10.23 5.05
C ARG A 42 13.00 11.52 5.36
N LYS A 43 12.38 12.69 5.20
CA LYS A 43 12.97 13.98 5.65
C LYS A 43 13.07 14.08 7.17
N GLN A 44 12.19 13.40 7.90
CA GLN A 44 12.24 13.29 9.36
C GLN A 44 13.23 12.22 9.85
N GLY A 45 13.97 11.57 8.95
CA GLY A 45 14.90 10.49 9.28
C GLY A 45 14.24 9.10 9.32
N ILE A 46 12.91 9.03 9.25
CA ILE A 46 12.18 7.75 9.30
C ILE A 46 12.34 7.03 7.95
N ARG A 47 13.15 5.98 7.98
CA ARG A 47 13.36 5.07 6.84
C ARG A 47 12.44 3.87 6.95
N GLY A 48 12.27 3.15 5.84
CA GLY A 48 11.42 1.98 5.80
C GLY A 48 11.44 1.27 4.46
N PRO A 49 10.79 0.10 4.39
CA PRO A 49 10.73 -0.72 3.21
C PRO A 49 10.22 0.06 1.98
N PRO A 50 10.74 -0.22 0.77
CA PRO A 50 10.15 0.28 -0.46
C PRO A 50 8.74 -0.30 -0.63
N PRO A 51 7.75 0.50 -1.08
CA PRO A 51 6.40 0.00 -1.30
C PRO A 51 6.38 -1.01 -2.46
N SER A 52 5.67 -2.12 -2.29
CA SER A 52 5.36 -3.03 -3.40
C SER A 52 4.11 -2.58 -4.19
N PHE A 53 4.05 -2.94 -5.48
CA PHE A 53 3.00 -2.47 -6.40
C PHE A 53 1.61 -2.95 -5.98
N ILE A 54 0.60 -2.08 -6.14
CA ILE A 54 -0.83 -2.23 -5.77
C ILE A 54 -1.09 -2.21 -4.26
N ALA A 55 -0.61 -3.21 -3.51
CA ALA A 55 -1.01 -3.43 -2.11
C ALA A 55 -0.04 -2.82 -1.09
N GLY A 56 0.99 -2.09 -1.54
CA GLY A 56 2.05 -1.63 -0.65
C GLY A 56 2.75 -2.83 0.00
N ASN A 57 3.04 -2.77 1.29
CA ASN A 57 3.79 -3.84 1.97
C ASN A 57 2.90 -4.86 2.68
N VAL A 58 1.58 -4.81 2.46
CA VAL A 58 0.62 -5.73 3.12
C VAL A 58 0.94 -7.21 2.87
N PRO A 59 1.26 -7.67 1.64
CA PRO A 59 1.60 -9.06 1.41
C PRO A 59 2.86 -9.50 2.18
N GLU A 60 3.86 -8.60 2.28
CA GLU A 60 5.07 -8.86 3.06
C GLU A 60 4.76 -8.93 4.56
N MET A 61 3.93 -8.01 5.07
CA MET A 61 3.48 -8.02 6.47
C MET A 61 2.76 -9.33 6.80
N GLN A 62 1.85 -9.80 5.94
CA GLN A 62 1.15 -11.07 6.11
C GLN A 62 2.10 -12.27 6.11
N LYS A 63 3.09 -12.27 5.20
CA LYS A 63 4.13 -13.31 5.14
C LYS A 63 5.00 -13.34 6.39
N ILE A 64 5.39 -12.17 6.89
CA ILE A 64 6.18 -12.08 8.14
C ILE A 64 5.33 -12.53 9.32
N GLN A 65 4.06 -12.11 9.38
CA GLN A 65 3.12 -12.50 10.43
C GLN A 65 2.93 -14.02 10.50
N SER A 66 2.69 -14.67 9.37
CA SER A 66 2.48 -16.12 9.32
C SER A 66 3.74 -16.89 9.70
N SER A 67 4.92 -16.40 9.31
CA SER A 67 6.21 -17.01 9.69
C SER A 67 6.57 -16.86 11.18
N ASN A 68 6.00 -15.85 11.86
CA ASN A 68 6.29 -15.53 13.27
C ASN A 68 5.20 -15.99 14.23
N GLN A 69 4.30 -16.88 13.80
CA GLN A 69 3.35 -17.57 14.69
C GLN A 69 4.10 -18.55 15.60
N LYS A 70 4.85 -18.02 16.58
CA LYS A 70 5.27 -18.81 17.74
C LYS A 70 4.06 -18.96 18.67
N PRO A 71 3.85 -20.12 19.29
CA PRO A 71 2.82 -20.26 20.32
C PRO A 71 3.13 -19.25 21.42
N SER A 72 2.19 -18.33 21.69
CA SER A 72 2.31 -17.44 22.83
C SER A 72 2.21 -18.29 24.08
N ASP A 73 3.19 -18.21 24.97
CA ASP A 73 3.03 -18.73 26.32
C ASP A 73 1.94 -17.88 27.00
N ALA A 74 0.70 -18.40 27.04
CA ALA A 74 -0.47 -17.69 27.55
C ALA A 74 -0.35 -17.32 29.04
N ASN A 75 0.65 -17.89 29.73
CA ASN A 75 0.91 -17.68 31.14
C ASN A 75 1.92 -16.57 31.45
N HIS A 76 2.56 -15.96 30.45
CA HIS A 76 3.52 -14.88 30.68
C HIS A 76 3.25 -13.65 29.81
N VAL A 77 2.88 -12.55 30.46
CA VAL A 77 2.86 -11.22 29.83
C VAL A 77 4.31 -10.75 29.69
N HIS A 78 4.88 -10.91 28.49
CA HIS A 78 6.17 -10.33 28.17
C HIS A 78 6.04 -8.80 28.04
N HIS A 79 6.92 -8.05 28.72
CA HIS A 79 7.00 -6.59 28.61
C HIS A 79 7.27 -6.10 27.17
N ASN A 80 7.82 -6.96 26.30
CA ASN A 80 8.05 -6.67 24.88
C ASN A 80 7.02 -7.38 24.00
N TRP A 81 5.81 -6.83 23.94
CA TRP A 81 4.68 -7.39 23.18
C TRP A 81 4.69 -7.02 21.68
N VAL A 82 5.42 -5.97 21.30
CA VAL A 82 5.42 -5.43 19.93
C VAL A 82 5.85 -6.48 18.90
N PRO A 83 6.92 -7.27 19.10
CA PRO A 83 7.28 -8.41 18.25
C PRO A 83 6.17 -9.45 18.04
N SER A 84 5.33 -9.66 19.04
CA SER A 84 4.27 -10.67 19.00
C SER A 84 3.08 -10.22 18.15
N ILE A 85 2.75 -8.94 18.20
CA ILE A 85 1.60 -8.38 17.46
C ILE A 85 2.04 -7.87 16.09
N PHE A 86 3.22 -7.24 16.01
CA PHE A 86 3.76 -6.57 14.83
C PHE A 86 5.20 -7.02 14.50
N PRO A 87 5.43 -8.33 14.24
CA PRO A 87 6.75 -8.87 13.93
C PRO A 87 7.43 -8.20 12.72
N TYR A 88 6.65 -7.66 11.78
CA TYR A 88 7.17 -6.93 10.63
C TYR A 88 7.81 -5.58 11.01
N LEU A 89 7.33 -4.89 12.06
CA LEU A 89 7.95 -3.64 12.52
C LEU A 89 9.33 -3.90 13.10
N GLN A 90 9.46 -4.93 13.95
CA GLN A 90 10.75 -5.33 14.50
C GLN A 90 11.75 -5.70 13.39
N ARG A 91 11.30 -6.42 12.36
CA ARG A 91 12.14 -6.76 11.21
C ARG A 91 12.60 -5.52 10.45
N TRP A 92 11.72 -4.55 10.25
CA TRP A 92 12.06 -3.31 9.54
C TRP A 92 12.94 -2.37 10.37
N GLU A 93 12.77 -2.32 11.68
CA GLU A 93 13.68 -1.62 12.60
C GLU A 93 15.11 -2.14 12.44
N GLN A 94 15.31 -3.46 12.45
CA GLN A 94 16.62 -4.08 12.26
C GLN A 94 17.25 -3.79 10.90
N LEU A 95 16.44 -3.70 9.84
CA LEU A 95 16.93 -3.50 8.47
C LEU A 95 17.15 -2.04 8.09
N TYR A 96 16.34 -1.13 8.63
CA TYR A 96 16.30 0.26 8.21
C TYR A 96 16.70 1.24 9.29
N GLY A 97 16.83 0.79 10.54
CA GLY A 97 17.22 1.62 11.70
C GLY A 97 16.22 2.73 11.92
N ILE A 98 14.99 2.37 12.33
CA ILE A 98 13.98 3.35 12.79
C ILE A 98 14.60 4.24 13.87
#